data_AF-A0A6A7RPU3-F1
#
_entry.id   AF-A0A6A7RPU3-F1
#
_cell.length_a   1.000
_cell.length_b   1.000
_cell.length_c   1.000
_cell.angle_alpha   90.00
_cell.angle_beta   90.00
_cell.angle_gamma   90.00
#
_symmetry.space_group_name_H-M   'P 1'
#
loop_
_entity.id
_entity.type
_entity.pdbx_description
1 polymer ?
#
loop_
_entity_poly.entity_id
_entity_poly.type
_entity_poly.pdbx_seq_one_letter_code
_entity_poly.pdbx_strand_id
1 'polypeptide(L)'
;IVELISDITEQTNVLALNAAIQAASAGEAGRGFTVVAEEVQRLAERSGEATKQIGAIVRTIQTDTQDTVSAMEESTRGVVDGARLSDAAGQALAEIGKVSSELTALIETIAGATRQQSELATKVARKMQDILLVTGQTTAGTQKTATAIGELAGLATELKGSVAGFKVT
;
A
#
# COMPACT_ATOMS: atom_id res chain seq x y z
N ILE A 1 -39.87 29.45 19.47
CA ILE A 1 -40.56 30.40 18.55
C ILE A 1 -41.85 29.80 17.99
N VAL A 2 -41.82 28.62 17.36
CA VAL A 2 -43.06 27.96 16.86
C VAL A 2 -44.09 27.73 17.97
N GLU A 3 -43.68 27.19 19.14
CA GLU A 3 -44.56 27.04 20.31
C GLU A 3 -45.11 28.38 20.80
N LEU A 4 -44.24 29.38 20.97
CA LEU A 4 -44.63 30.73 21.36
C LEU A 4 -45.69 31.36 20.43
N ILE A 5 -45.56 31.18 19.11
CA ILE A 5 -46.55 31.69 18.15
C ILE A 5 -47.85 30.89 18.24
N SER A 6 -47.77 29.57 18.44
CA SER A 6 -48.95 28.73 18.68
C SER A 6 -49.74 29.20 19.90
N ASP A 7 -49.05 29.46 21.02
CA ASP A 7 -49.65 29.97 22.27
C ASP A 7 -50.31 31.34 22.06
N ILE A 8 -49.66 32.23 21.31
CA ILE A 8 -50.22 33.56 20.96
C ILE A 8 -51.48 33.40 20.10
N THR A 9 -51.47 32.51 19.11
CA THR A 9 -52.64 32.28 18.25
C THR A 9 -53.80 31.67 19.03
N GLU A 10 -53.53 30.79 20.00
CA GLU A 10 -54.55 30.22 20.87
C GLU A 10 -55.14 31.27 21.82
N GLN A 11 -54.31 32.10 22.45
CA GLN A 11 -54.77 33.23 23.26
C GLN A 11 -55.59 34.23 22.45
N THR A 12 -55.16 34.54 21.22
CA THR A 12 -55.88 35.44 20.31
C THR A 12 -57.23 34.86 19.91
N ASN A 13 -57.30 33.54 19.70
CA ASN A 13 -58.54 32.82 19.41
C ASN A 13 -59.53 32.89 20.57
N VAL A 14 -59.06 32.69 21.81
CA VAL A 14 -59.87 32.80 23.03
C VAL A 14 -60.35 34.24 23.25
N LEU A 15 -59.49 35.23 23.01
CA LEU A 15 -59.83 36.66 23.09
C LEU A 15 -60.91 37.04 22.06
N ALA A 16 -60.77 36.57 20.82
CA ALA A 16 -61.72 36.81 19.74
C ALA A 16 -63.09 36.17 20.04
N LEU A 17 -63.11 34.94 20.56
CA LEU A 17 -64.34 34.26 20.97
C LEU A 17 -65.07 35.02 22.09
N ASN A 18 -64.34 35.47 23.12
CA ASN A 18 -64.89 36.25 24.21
C ASN A 18 -65.46 37.59 23.71
N ALA A 19 -64.78 38.25 22.76
CA ALA A 19 -65.27 39.47 22.12
C ALA A 19 -66.54 39.23 21.29
N ALA A 20 -66.63 38.12 20.54
CA ALA A 20 -67.81 37.74 19.77
C ALA A 20 -69.03 37.49 20.68
N ILE A 21 -68.83 36.80 21.81
CA ILE A 21 -69.88 36.55 22.81
C ILE A 21 -70.39 37.87 23.40
N GLN A 22 -69.49 38.78 23.79
CA GLN A 22 -69.86 40.09 24.34
C GLN A 22 -70.56 40.98 23.31
N ALA A 23 -70.11 40.95 22.06
CA ALA A 23 -70.74 41.68 20.96
C ALA A 23 -72.16 41.17 20.66
N ALA A 24 -72.39 39.85 20.72
CA ALA A 24 -73.73 39.27 20.59
C ALA A 24 -74.67 39.70 21.72
N SER A 25 -74.16 39.85 22.95
CA SER A 25 -74.92 40.34 24.10
C SER A 25 -75.38 41.80 23.98
N ALA A 26 -74.72 42.61 23.13
CA ALA A 26 -75.04 44.02 22.91
C ALA A 26 -76.14 44.26 21.83
N GLY A 27 -76.66 43.20 21.21
CA GLY A 27 -77.74 43.29 20.22
C GLY A 27 -77.37 44.07 18.96
N GLU A 28 -78.26 44.94 18.47
CA GLU A 28 -78.08 45.73 17.23
C GLU A 28 -76.82 46.64 17.27
N ALA A 29 -76.42 47.13 18.46
CA ALA A 29 -75.23 47.97 18.61
C ALA A 29 -73.91 47.19 18.48
N GLY A 30 -73.94 45.87 18.67
CA GLY A 30 -72.76 44.99 18.65
C GLY A 30 -72.45 44.34 17.30
N ARG A 31 -73.34 44.45 16.31
CA ARG A 31 -73.23 43.76 15.01
C ARG A 31 -71.90 43.98 14.29
N GLY A 32 -71.38 45.21 14.29
CA GLY A 32 -70.08 45.52 13.69
C GLY A 32 -68.90 44.89 14.43
N PHE A 33 -68.98 44.79 15.77
CA PHE A 33 -67.96 44.16 16.59
C PHE A 33 -67.97 42.63 16.47
N THR A 34 -69.14 42.01 16.27
CA THR A 34 -69.24 40.56 16.03
C THR A 34 -68.48 40.16 14.76
N VAL A 35 -68.66 40.90 13.65
CA VAL A 35 -67.96 40.61 12.38
C VAL A 35 -66.44 40.73 12.53
N VAL A 36 -65.97 41.75 13.27
CA VAL A 36 -64.53 41.92 13.54
C VAL A 36 -64.00 40.78 14.41
N ALA A 37 -64.73 40.38 15.45
CA ALA A 37 -64.33 39.29 16.32
C ALA A 37 -64.24 37.94 15.57
N GLU A 38 -65.21 37.64 14.70
CA GLU A 38 -65.17 36.45 13.83
C GLU A 38 -63.98 36.46 12.87
N GLU A 39 -63.65 37.60 12.27
CA GLU A 39 -62.49 37.71 11.37
C GLU A 39 -61.15 37.57 12.12
N VAL A 40 -61.05 38.10 13.34
CA VAL A 40 -59.87 37.89 14.21
C VAL A 40 -59.75 36.43 14.61
N GLN A 41 -60.85 35.76 14.95
CA GLN A 41 -60.87 34.33 15.26
C GLN A 41 -60.38 33.51 14.06
N ARG A 42 -60.92 33.78 12.87
CA ARG A 42 -60.52 33.12 11.63
C ARG A 42 -59.04 33.34 11.30
N LEU A 43 -58.52 34.54 11.54
CA LEU A 43 -57.10 34.85 11.34
C LEU A 43 -56.20 34.12 12.36
N ALA A 44 -56.64 34.01 13.61
CA ALA A 44 -55.93 33.28 14.66
C ALA A 44 -55.85 31.78 14.33
N GLU A 45 -56.97 31.16 13.91
CA GLU A 45 -57.01 29.76 13.47
C GLU A 45 -56.10 29.49 12.28
N ARG A 46 -56.15 30.35 11.23
CA ARG A 46 -55.27 30.24 10.06
C ARG A 46 -53.79 30.40 10.42
N SER A 47 -53.48 31.31 11.34
CA SER A 47 -52.11 31.54 11.80
C SER A 47 -51.60 30.37 12.64
N GLY A 48 -52.46 29.76 13.46
CA GLY A 48 -52.13 28.56 14.23
C GLY A 48 -51.86 27.36 13.33
N GLU A 49 -52.67 27.15 12.29
CA GLU A 49 -52.47 26.08 11.31
C GLU A 49 -51.16 26.28 10.52
N ALA A 50 -50.89 27.49 10.03
CA ALA A 50 -49.62 27.81 9.38
C ALA A 50 -48.41 27.57 10.31
N THR A 51 -48.55 27.91 11.60
CA THR A 51 -47.50 27.70 12.61
C THR A 51 -47.24 26.20 12.84
N LYS A 52 -48.28 25.36 12.85
CA LYS A 52 -48.14 23.89 12.94
C LYS A 52 -47.41 23.32 11.74
N GLN A 53 -47.74 23.78 10.53
CA GLN A 53 -47.07 23.36 9.29
C GLN A 53 -45.59 23.76 9.29
N ILE A 54 -45.27 25.00 9.71
CA ILE A 54 -43.88 25.44 9.90
C ILE A 54 -43.17 24.56 10.93
N GLY A 55 -43.83 24.23 12.04
CA GLY A 55 -43.26 23.34 13.06
C GLY A 55 -42.93 21.95 12.53
N ALA A 56 -43.77 21.39 11.67
CA ALA A 56 -43.48 20.13 10.99
C ALA A 56 -42.25 20.24 10.08
N ILE A 57 -42.17 21.29 9.24
CA ILE A 57 -41.03 21.53 8.35
C ILE A 57 -39.73 21.71 9.14
N VAL A 58 -39.76 22.48 10.23
CA VAL A 58 -38.58 22.69 11.09
C VAL A 58 -38.11 21.37 11.70
N ARG A 59 -39.03 20.52 12.17
CA ARG A 59 -38.66 19.19 12.69
C ARG A 59 -38.03 18.32 11.62
N THR A 60 -38.57 18.30 10.40
CA THR A 60 -37.95 17.57 9.28
C THR A 60 -36.55 18.09 8.98
N ILE A 61 -36.36 19.41 8.88
CA ILE A 61 -35.04 20.02 8.66
C ILE A 61 -34.06 19.64 9.78
N GLN A 62 -34.50 19.64 11.04
CA GLN A 62 -33.67 19.24 12.17
C GLN A 62 -33.22 17.78 12.07
N THR A 63 -34.14 16.87 11.73
CA THR A 63 -33.80 15.46 11.50
C THR A 63 -32.83 15.31 10.34
N ASP A 64 -33.12 15.90 9.18
CA ASP A 64 -32.25 15.83 7.99
C ASP A 64 -30.85 16.40 8.27
N THR A 65 -30.77 17.46 9.07
CA THR A 65 -29.50 18.05 9.50
C THR A 65 -28.72 17.08 10.38
N GLN A 66 -29.38 16.41 11.34
CA GLN A 66 -28.75 15.44 12.22
C GLN A 66 -28.25 14.21 11.45
N ASP A 67 -29.02 13.74 10.47
CA ASP A 67 -28.63 12.64 9.59
C ASP A 67 -27.42 13.03 8.73
N THR A 68 -27.43 14.24 8.19
CA THR A 68 -26.29 14.79 7.42
C THR A 68 -25.02 14.87 8.27
N VAL A 69 -25.11 15.36 9.51
CA VAL A 69 -23.97 15.40 10.43
C VAL A 69 -23.43 14.00 10.69
N SER A 70 -24.31 13.03 10.93
CA SER A 70 -23.92 11.63 11.17
C SER A 70 -23.19 11.02 9.96
N ALA A 71 -23.70 11.27 8.75
CA ALA A 71 -23.06 10.84 7.50
C ALA A 71 -21.69 11.53 7.30
N MET A 72 -21.55 12.81 7.66
CA MET A 72 -20.27 13.52 7.59
C MET A 72 -19.25 12.96 8.60
N GLU A 73 -19.67 12.58 9.80
CA GLU A 73 -18.79 11.93 10.78
C GLU A 73 -18.30 10.56 10.28
N GLU A 74 -19.18 9.75 9.72
CA GLU A 74 -18.82 8.47 9.12
C GLU A 74 -17.84 8.65 7.95
N SER A 75 -18.13 9.59 7.05
CA SER A 75 -17.25 9.94 5.93
C SER A 75 -15.87 10.37 6.42
N THR A 76 -15.81 11.20 7.48
CA THR A 76 -14.55 11.65 8.08
C THR A 76 -13.74 10.47 8.62
N ARG A 77 -14.37 9.52 9.31
CA ARG A 77 -13.69 8.29 9.77
C ARG A 77 -13.16 7.47 8.59
N GLY A 78 -13.96 7.30 7.55
CA GLY A 78 -13.55 6.60 6.32
C GLY A 78 -12.33 7.24 5.65
N VAL A 79 -12.28 8.57 5.60
CA VAL A 79 -11.11 9.31 5.07
C VAL A 79 -9.87 9.08 5.93
N VAL A 80 -9.98 9.11 7.26
CA VAL A 80 -8.86 8.87 8.17
C VAL A 80 -8.31 7.44 8.02
N ASP A 81 -9.20 6.44 7.96
CA ASP A 81 -8.80 5.05 7.75
C ASP A 81 -8.16 4.84 6.37
N GLY A 82 -8.73 5.47 5.33
CA GLY A 82 -8.17 5.44 3.97
C GLY A 82 -6.78 6.08 3.88
N ALA A 83 -6.58 7.20 4.58
CA ALA A 83 -5.28 7.86 4.67
C ALA A 83 -4.25 6.97 5.38
N ARG A 84 -4.63 6.31 6.48
CA ARG A 84 -3.76 5.37 7.20
C ARG A 84 -3.38 4.16 6.34
N LEU A 85 -4.32 3.60 5.59
CA LEU A 85 -4.05 2.49 4.67
C LEU A 85 -3.10 2.91 3.54
N SER A 86 -3.30 4.11 3.01
CA SER A 86 -2.44 4.67 1.96
C SER A 86 -1.01 4.93 2.45
N ASP A 87 -0.86 5.41 3.70
CA ASP A 87 0.46 5.57 4.33
C ASP A 87 1.17 4.22 4.50
N ALA A 88 0.47 3.21 5.01
CA ALA A 88 1.01 1.85 5.15
C ALA A 88 1.45 1.26 3.79
N ALA A 89 0.65 1.47 2.73
CA ALA A 89 1.02 1.07 1.38
C ALA A 89 2.26 1.81 0.87
N GLY A 90 2.38 3.11 1.17
CA GLY A 90 3.57 3.91 0.86
C GLY A 90 4.83 3.39 1.55
N GLN A 91 4.74 3.02 2.82
CA GLN A 91 5.85 2.43 3.57
C GLN A 91 6.29 1.08 2.98
N ALA A 92 5.34 0.21 2.64
CA ALA A 92 5.64 -1.07 2.00
C ALA A 92 6.32 -0.90 0.63
N LEU A 93 5.86 0.07 -0.18
CA LEU A 93 6.50 0.38 -1.46
C LEU A 93 7.92 0.94 -1.29
N ALA A 94 8.16 1.75 -0.26
CA ALA A 94 9.50 2.25 0.06
C ALA A 94 10.45 1.10 0.46
N GLU A 95 9.97 0.13 1.24
CA GLU A 95 10.73 -1.07 1.59
C GLU A 95 11.06 -1.92 0.34
N ILE A 96 10.09 -2.12 -0.55
CA ILE A 96 10.31 -2.80 -1.84
C ILE A 96 11.38 -2.06 -2.66
N GLY A 97 11.34 -0.73 -2.70
CA GLY A 97 12.34 0.08 -3.37
C GLY A 97 13.75 -0.13 -2.82
N LYS A 98 13.88 -0.19 -1.49
CA LYS A 98 15.15 -0.47 -0.82
C LYS A 98 15.69 -1.86 -1.17
N VAL A 99 14.86 -2.89 -1.06
CA VAL A 99 15.23 -4.28 -1.39
C VAL A 99 15.64 -4.42 -2.87
N SER A 100 14.94 -3.73 -3.76
CA SER A 100 15.28 -3.71 -5.20
C SER A 100 16.65 -3.07 -5.46
N SER A 101 16.99 -2.00 -4.73
CA SER A 101 18.32 -1.37 -4.81
C SER A 101 19.41 -2.30 -4.27
N GLU A 102 19.17 -2.98 -3.15
CA GLU A 102 20.11 -3.96 -2.59
C GLU A 102 20.32 -5.14 -3.56
N LEU A 103 19.25 -5.64 -4.17
CA LEU A 103 19.32 -6.70 -5.17
C LEU A 103 20.16 -6.28 -6.39
N THR A 104 20.02 -5.04 -6.84
CA THR A 104 20.82 -4.49 -7.95
C THR A 104 22.32 -4.51 -7.60
N ALA A 105 22.70 -4.07 -6.39
CA ALA A 105 24.08 -4.11 -5.94
C ALA A 105 24.64 -5.55 -5.83
N LEU A 106 23.80 -6.51 -5.40
CA LEU A 106 24.18 -7.92 -5.39
C LEU A 106 24.43 -8.46 -6.81
N ILE A 107 23.57 -8.11 -7.77
CA ILE A 107 23.72 -8.52 -9.18
C ILE A 107 25.04 -7.99 -9.75
N GLU A 108 25.39 -6.73 -9.50
CA GLU A 108 26.67 -6.16 -9.92
C GLU A 108 27.87 -6.90 -9.31
N THR A 109 27.78 -7.24 -8.02
CA THR A 109 28.81 -8.02 -7.33
C THR A 109 28.96 -9.41 -7.94
N ILE A 110 27.87 -10.11 -8.21
CA ILE A 110 27.87 -11.45 -8.83
C ILE A 110 28.44 -11.37 -10.24
N ALA A 111 28.06 -10.36 -11.03
CA ALA A 111 28.58 -10.15 -12.38
C ALA A 111 30.11 -9.91 -12.36
N GLY A 112 30.60 -9.11 -11.41
CA GLY A 112 32.02 -8.89 -11.17
C GLY A 112 32.76 -10.19 -10.83
N ALA A 113 32.25 -10.95 -9.86
CA ALA A 113 32.81 -12.24 -9.46
C ALA A 113 32.83 -13.25 -10.62
N THR A 114 31.77 -13.29 -11.43
CA THR A 114 31.66 -14.17 -12.60
C THR A 114 32.70 -13.83 -13.66
N ARG A 115 32.94 -12.53 -13.92
CA ARG A 115 34.00 -12.09 -14.84
C ARG A 115 35.38 -12.52 -14.34
N GLN A 116 35.67 -12.31 -13.06
CA GLN A 116 36.92 -12.75 -12.44
C GLN A 116 37.11 -14.27 -12.52
N GLN A 117 36.05 -15.04 -12.30
CA GLN A 117 36.08 -16.50 -12.39
C GLN A 117 36.38 -16.97 -13.83
N SER A 118 35.83 -16.31 -14.84
CA SER A 118 36.12 -16.59 -16.26
C SER A 118 37.59 -16.33 -16.60
N GLU A 119 38.17 -15.24 -16.10
CA GLU A 119 39.59 -14.94 -16.28
C GLU A 119 40.49 -15.98 -15.59
N LEU A 120 40.14 -16.39 -14.38
CA LEU A 120 40.84 -17.45 -13.65
C LEU A 120 40.76 -18.78 -14.38
N ALA A 121 39.59 -19.17 -14.88
CA ALA A 121 39.42 -20.39 -15.68
C ALA A 121 40.31 -20.37 -16.92
N THR A 122 40.41 -19.23 -17.60
CA THR A 122 41.31 -19.05 -18.75
C THR A 122 42.78 -19.21 -18.36
N LYS A 123 43.20 -18.66 -17.21
CA LYS A 123 44.57 -18.83 -16.68
C LYS A 123 44.85 -20.30 -16.34
N VAL A 124 43.90 -20.99 -15.71
CA VAL A 124 44.01 -22.42 -15.40
C VAL A 124 44.17 -23.24 -16.67
N ALA A 125 43.35 -22.99 -17.71
CA ALA A 125 43.46 -23.68 -18.98
C ALA A 125 44.86 -23.52 -19.61
N ARG A 126 45.43 -22.29 -19.59
CA ARG A 126 46.81 -22.07 -20.06
C ARG A 126 47.83 -22.83 -19.24
N LYS A 127 47.68 -22.88 -17.91
CA LYS A 127 48.58 -23.65 -17.04
C LYS A 127 48.49 -25.16 -17.29
N MET A 128 47.32 -25.69 -17.61
CA MET A 128 47.18 -27.08 -18.03
C MET A 128 47.91 -27.36 -19.35
N GLN A 129 47.92 -26.39 -20.27
CA GLN A 129 48.69 -26.52 -21.51
C GLN A 129 50.21 -26.50 -21.26
N ASP A 130 50.70 -25.66 -20.35
CA ASP A 130 52.10 -25.66 -19.91
C ASP A 130 52.48 -27.03 -19.30
N ILE A 131 51.63 -27.59 -18.44
CA ILE A 131 51.84 -28.90 -17.82
C ILE A 131 51.91 -30.01 -18.88
N LEU A 132 51.04 -29.97 -19.90
CA LEU A 132 51.06 -30.94 -20.99
C LEU A 132 52.40 -30.91 -21.75
N LEU A 133 52.93 -29.72 -22.02
CA LEU A 133 54.23 -29.54 -22.68
C LEU A 133 55.37 -30.13 -21.84
N VAL A 134 55.43 -29.80 -20.54
CA VAL A 134 56.45 -30.33 -19.62
C VAL A 134 56.35 -31.85 -19.49
N THR A 135 55.13 -32.38 -19.43
CA THR A 135 54.88 -33.83 -19.39
C THR A 135 55.41 -34.51 -20.66
N GLY A 136 55.16 -33.93 -21.83
CA GLY A 136 55.71 -34.42 -23.11
C GLY A 136 57.24 -34.43 -23.15
N GLN A 137 57.87 -33.35 -22.68
CA GLN A 137 59.33 -33.27 -22.55
C GLN A 137 59.89 -34.31 -21.59
N THR A 138 59.21 -34.51 -20.45
CA THR A 138 59.61 -35.51 -19.44
C THR A 138 59.55 -36.92 -20.03
N THR A 139 58.47 -37.27 -20.72
CA THR A 139 58.34 -38.57 -21.41
C THR A 139 59.44 -38.79 -22.44
N ALA A 140 59.75 -37.78 -23.26
CA ALA A 140 60.84 -37.86 -24.23
C ALA A 140 62.21 -38.02 -23.56
N GLY A 141 62.45 -37.33 -22.45
CA GLY A 141 63.65 -37.46 -21.62
C GLY A 141 63.79 -38.88 -21.07
N THR A 142 62.74 -39.42 -20.46
CA THR A 142 62.71 -40.79 -19.92
C THR A 142 62.99 -41.83 -21.01
N GLN A 143 62.44 -41.65 -22.21
CA GLN A 143 62.71 -42.56 -23.33
C GLN A 143 64.20 -42.56 -23.73
N LYS A 144 64.83 -41.38 -23.80
CA LYS A 144 66.28 -41.26 -24.05
C LYS A 144 67.10 -41.94 -22.96
N THR A 145 66.72 -41.74 -21.69
CA THR A 145 67.38 -42.39 -20.55
C THR A 145 67.25 -43.91 -20.65
N ALA A 146 66.08 -44.44 -20.99
CA ALA A 146 65.89 -45.87 -21.18
C ALA A 146 66.78 -46.44 -22.31
N THR A 147 66.89 -45.73 -23.44
CA THR A 147 67.81 -46.11 -24.53
C THR A 147 69.26 -46.14 -24.06
N ALA A 148 69.73 -45.09 -23.38
CA ALA A 148 71.11 -45.01 -22.88
C ALA A 148 71.42 -46.12 -21.85
N ILE A 149 70.46 -46.47 -20.98
CA ILE A 149 70.59 -47.60 -20.06
C ILE A 149 70.73 -48.92 -20.82
N GLY A 150 69.96 -49.11 -21.91
CA GLY A 150 70.07 -50.28 -22.78
C GLY A 150 71.45 -50.39 -23.44
N GLU A 151 72.00 -49.29 -23.95
CA GLU A 151 73.35 -49.23 -24.52
C GLU A 151 74.43 -49.54 -23.47
N LEU A 152 74.32 -48.97 -22.27
CA LEU A 152 75.23 -49.25 -21.15
C LEU A 152 75.19 -50.73 -20.73
N ALA A 153 74.02 -51.35 -20.69
CA ALA A 153 73.87 -52.77 -20.41
C ALA A 153 74.55 -53.65 -21.49
N GLY A 154 74.44 -53.23 -22.76
CA GLY A 154 75.16 -53.86 -23.87
C GLY A 154 76.68 -53.78 -23.70
N LEU A 155 77.21 -52.57 -23.48
CA LEU A 155 78.65 -52.34 -23.28
C LEU A 155 79.19 -53.12 -22.07
N ALA A 156 78.45 -53.18 -20.97
CA ALA A 156 78.82 -53.96 -19.79
C ALA A 156 78.91 -55.47 -20.10
N THR A 157 78.03 -55.98 -20.97
CA THR A 157 78.03 -57.38 -21.42
C THR A 157 79.25 -57.67 -22.31
N GLU A 158 79.56 -56.77 -23.24
CA GLU A 158 80.74 -56.87 -24.11
C GLU A 158 82.04 -56.86 -23.29
N LEU A 159 82.16 -55.92 -22.35
CA LEU A 159 83.32 -55.81 -21.47
C LEU A 159 83.49 -57.07 -20.60
N LYS A 160 82.39 -57.63 -20.07
CA LYS A 160 82.42 -58.92 -19.37
C LYS A 160 82.91 -60.05 -20.27
N GLY A 161 82.48 -60.10 -21.54
CA GLY A 161 82.94 -61.05 -22.55
C GLY A 161 84.44 -60.91 -22.84
N SER A 162 84.91 -59.70 -23.06
CA SER A 162 86.34 -59.42 -23.28
C SER A 162 87.19 -59.87 -22.11
N VAL A 163 86.79 -59.54 -20.87
CA VAL A 163 87.54 -59.95 -19.65
C VAL A 163 87.51 -61.47 -19.45
N ALA A 164 86.42 -62.16 -19.82
CA ALA A 164 86.37 -63.63 -19.77
C ALA A 164 87.38 -64.29 -20.71
N GLY A 165 87.67 -63.69 -21.87
CA GLY A 165 88.70 -64.15 -22.80
C GLY A 165 90.14 -64.06 -22.25
N PHE A 166 90.38 -63.21 -21.25
CA PHE A 166 91.66 -63.11 -20.54
C PHE A 166 91.75 -64.02 -19.31
N LYS A 167 90.66 -64.71 -18.94
CA LYS A 167 90.66 -65.65 -17.82
C LYS A 167 91.25 -66.99 -18.27
N VAL A 168 92.58 -67.07 -18.28
CA VAL A 168 93.34 -68.32 -18.43
C VAL A 168 93.55 -68.93 -17.04
N THR A 169 92.79 -69.99 -16.77
CA THR A 169 93.16 -71.19 -15.99
C THR A 169 92.13 -72.25 -16.31
#